data_AF-A0A4D4KQ74-F1
#
_entry.id   AF-A0A4D4KQ74-F1
#
_cell.length_a   1.000
_cell.length_b   1.000
_cell.length_c   1.000
_cell.angle_alpha   90.00
_cell.angle_beta   90.00
_cell.angle_gamma   90.00
#
_symmetry.space_group_name_H-M   'P 1'
#
loop_
_entity.id
_entity.type
_entity.pdbx_description
1 polymer ?
#
loop_
_entity_poly.entity_id
_entity_poly.type
_entity_poly.pdbx_seq_one_letter_code
_entity_poly.pdbx_strand_id
1 'polypeptide(L)'
;MTAATYQYVDLPDASVVTTRALLTARENITDTVAARAMMCIHGGAGFGKTLAVNTCLRELEPAGEDVRKITFRARPTARAVCYELFTALDLAGEPPRHPANSTAC
;
A
#
# COMPACT_ATOMS: atom_id res chain seq x y z
N MET A 1 -4.58 23.82 -4.82
CA MET A 1 -5.16 22.47 -4.91
C MET A 1 -4.74 21.71 -3.68
N THR A 2 -5.61 21.54 -2.69
CA THR A 2 -5.35 20.67 -1.54
C THR A 2 -5.29 19.24 -2.06
N ALA A 3 -4.20 18.53 -1.78
CA ALA A 3 -4.10 17.11 -2.08
C ALA A 3 -5.33 16.40 -1.51
N ALA A 4 -5.99 15.55 -2.29
CA ALA A 4 -7.19 14.86 -1.85
C ALA A 4 -6.82 13.89 -0.72
N THR A 5 -7.06 14.32 0.53
CA THR A 5 -6.85 13.51 1.72
C THR A 5 -7.60 12.18 1.55
N TYR A 6 -6.94 11.04 1.83
CA TYR A 6 -7.64 9.76 1.83
C TYR A 6 -8.75 9.79 2.87
N GLN A 7 -9.99 9.66 2.40
CA GLN A 7 -11.17 9.54 3.24
C GLN A 7 -11.66 8.10 3.23
N TYR A 8 -11.86 7.54 4.42
CA TYR A 8 -12.41 6.20 4.56
C TYR A 8 -13.91 6.16 4.22
N VAL A 9 -14.64 7.23 4.57
CA VAL A 9 -16.04 7.44 4.22
C VAL A 9 -16.16 8.78 3.51
N ASP A 10 -16.83 8.79 2.37
CA ASP A 10 -17.07 10.00 1.58
C ASP A 10 -18.24 10.80 2.17
N LEU A 11 -17.98 11.44 3.30
CA LEU A 11 -18.91 12.31 4.02
C LEU A 11 -18.47 13.78 3.87
N PRO A 12 -19.41 14.72 3.67
CA PRO A 12 -19.11 16.15 3.69
C PRO A 12 -18.36 16.52 4.97
N ASP A 13 -17.30 17.32 4.82
CA ASP A 13 -16.48 17.86 5.91
C ASP A 13 -15.78 16.83 6.82
N ALA A 14 -15.80 15.55 6.45
CA ALA A 14 -15.05 14.53 7.18
C ALA A 14 -13.54 14.74 7.01
N SER A 15 -12.81 14.60 8.11
CA SER A 15 -11.35 14.72 8.12
C SER A 15 -10.70 13.65 8.98
N VAL A 16 -9.52 13.21 8.57
CA VAL A 16 -8.69 12.29 9.35
C VAL A 16 -8.11 13.04 10.54
N VAL A 17 -8.51 12.64 11.74
CA VAL A 17 -7.96 13.21 12.98
C VAL A 17 -6.57 12.62 13.21
N THR A 18 -5.59 13.50 13.37
CA THR A 18 -4.23 13.09 13.69
C THR A 18 -4.16 12.55 15.11
N THR A 19 -3.63 11.32 15.25
CA THR A 19 -3.42 10.65 16.53
C THR A 19 -1.96 10.23 16.68
N ARG A 20 -1.52 9.92 17.90
CA ARG A 20 -0.17 9.37 18.13
C ARG A 20 0.10 8.13 17.28
N ALA A 21 -0.89 7.23 17.16
CA ALA A 21 -0.77 6.03 16.35
C ALA A 21 -0.58 6.35 14.85
N LEU A 22 -1.29 7.36 14.33
CA LEU A 22 -1.12 7.81 12.95
C LEU A 22 0.26 8.46 12.71
N LEU A 23 0.73 9.28 13.66
CA LEU A 23 2.06 9.88 13.60
C LEU A 23 3.16 8.82 13.56
N THR A 24 3.08 7.82 14.45
CA THR A 24 4.02 6.68 14.48
C THR A 24 3.95 5.84 13.21
N ALA A 25 2.76 5.61 12.65
CA ALA A 25 2.63 4.91 11.37
C ALA A 25 3.31 5.68 10.24
N ARG A 26 3.15 7.01 10.18
CA ARG A 26 3.77 7.85 9.17
C ARG A 26 5.30 7.79 9.25
N GLU A 27 5.88 7.98 10.44
CA GLU A 27 7.32 7.90 10.67
C GLU A 27 7.89 6.55 10.20
N ASN A 28 7.27 5.44 10.63
CA ASN A 28 7.72 4.10 10.24
C ASN A 28 7.59 3.84 8.74
N ILE A 29 6.52 4.32 8.10
CA ILE A 29 6.32 4.18 6.64
C ILE A 29 7.37 4.98 5.88
N THR A 30 7.61 6.23 6.26
CA THR A 30 8.62 7.09 5.63
C THR A 30 10.01 6.46 5.75
N ASP A 31 10.40 6.00 6.94
CA ASP A 31 11.70 5.36 7.15
C ASP A 31 11.84 4.06 6.34
N THR A 32 10.76 3.27 6.27
CA THR A 32 10.73 2.03 5.48
C THR A 32 10.94 2.31 3.99
N VAL A 33 10.23 3.29 3.44
CA VAL A 33 10.33 3.68 2.03
C VAL A 33 11.74 4.20 1.73
N ALA A 34 12.27 5.09 2.57
CA ALA A 34 13.63 5.62 2.43
C ALA A 34 14.69 4.51 2.46
N ALA A 35 14.51 3.49 3.30
CA ALA A 35 15.39 2.33 3.40
C ALA A 35 15.18 1.28 2.31
N ARG A 36 14.18 1.44 1.42
CA ARG A 36 13.73 0.42 0.45
C ARG A 36 13.45 -0.94 1.11
N ALA A 37 12.90 -0.92 2.32
CA ALA A 37 12.59 -2.10 3.10
C ALA A 37 11.13 -2.54 2.92
N MET A 38 10.77 -3.69 3.50
CA MET A 38 9.39 -4.16 3.60
C MET A 38 8.85 -3.95 5.01
N MET A 39 7.64 -3.42 5.11
CA MET A 39 6.92 -3.26 6.38
C MET A 39 5.61 -4.05 6.34
N CYS A 40 5.22 -4.58 7.49
CA CYS A 40 3.89 -5.17 7.72
C CYS A 40 3.17 -4.42 8.83
N ILE A 41 1.95 -3.95 8.55
CA ILE A 41 1.05 -3.36 9.55
C ILE A 41 -0.06 -4.36 9.87
N HIS A 42 -0.08 -4.86 11.09
CA HIS A 42 -1.03 -5.88 11.56
C HIS A 42 -1.91 -5.35 12.70
N GLY A 43 -3.02 -6.05 13.00
CA GLY A 43 -3.97 -5.69 14.05
C GLY A 43 -5.42 -6.01 13.69
N GLY A 44 -6.32 -5.85 14.65
CA GLY A 44 -7.75 -6.16 14.50
C GLY A 44 -8.44 -5.42 13.34
N ALA A 45 -9.55 -5.96 12.86
CA ALA A 45 -10.41 -5.27 11.89
C ALA A 45 -10.91 -3.94 12.48
N GLY A 46 -11.02 -2.90 11.65
CA GLY A 46 -11.47 -1.57 12.10
C GLY A 46 -10.43 -0.69 12.79
N PHE A 47 -9.21 -1.18 13.07
CA PHE A 47 -8.16 -0.39 13.74
C PHE A 47 -7.50 0.69 12.85
N GLY A 48 -8.11 1.02 11.71
CA GLY A 48 -7.60 2.09 10.84
C GLY A 48 -6.31 1.77 10.09
N LYS A 49 -5.85 0.51 10.01
CA LYS A 49 -4.61 0.13 9.29
C LYS A 49 -4.61 0.62 7.84
N THR A 50 -5.68 0.30 7.10
CA THR A 50 -5.85 0.73 5.70
C THR A 50 -5.92 2.25 5.60
N LEU A 51 -6.63 2.90 6.52
CA LEU A 51 -6.71 4.37 6.58
C LEU A 51 -5.32 4.98 6.76
N ALA A 52 -4.57 4.55 7.78
CA ALA A 52 -3.24 5.06 8.07
C ALA A 52 -2.27 4.88 6.88
N VAL A 53 -2.22 3.69 6.28
CA VAL A 53 -1.35 3.42 5.12
C VAL A 53 -1.69 4.32 3.94
N ASN A 54 -2.98 4.42 3.57
CA ASN A 54 -3.37 5.21 2.40
C ASN A 54 -3.20 6.72 2.65
N THR A 55 -3.47 7.20 3.86
CA THR A 55 -3.21 8.61 4.21
C THR A 55 -1.72 8.92 4.11
N CYS A 56 -0.84 8.10 4.68
CA CYS A 56 0.60 8.38 4.70
C CYS A 56 1.26 8.22 3.31
N LEU A 57 0.91 7.17 2.56
CA LEU A 57 1.52 6.95 1.23
C LEU A 57 1.10 8.02 0.22
N ARG A 58 -0.12 8.57 0.30
CA ARG A 58 -0.54 9.71 -0.53
C ARG A 58 0.28 10.97 -0.27
N GLU A 59 0.82 11.15 0.92
CA GLU A 59 1.72 12.27 1.21
C GLU A 59 3.10 12.09 0.53
N LEU A 60 3.45 10.86 0.14
CA LEU A 60 4.70 10.54 -0.57
C LEU A 60 4.56 10.60 -2.10
N GLU A 61 3.36 10.44 -2.67
CA GLU A 61 3.13 10.53 -4.12
C GLU A 61 3.66 11.86 -4.73
N PRO A 62 3.43 13.05 -4.11
CA PRO A 62 4.00 14.31 -4.61
C PRO A 62 5.54 14.35 -4.61
N ALA A 63 6.20 13.48 -3.84
CA ALA A 63 7.65 13.36 -3.81
C ALA A 63 8.20 12.44 -4.91
N GLY A 64 7.35 11.88 -5.77
CA GLY A 64 7.73 11.08 -6.93
C GLY A 64 7.64 9.57 -6.75
N GLU A 65 7.05 9.09 -5.65
CA GLU A 65 6.80 7.67 -5.43
C GLU A 65 5.50 7.22 -6.13
N ASP A 66 5.56 6.15 -6.94
CA ASP A 66 4.37 5.53 -7.53
C ASP A 66 3.76 4.51 -6.56
N VAL A 67 2.57 4.82 -6.04
CA VAL A 67 1.88 3.98 -5.05
C VAL A 67 0.83 3.12 -5.73
N ARG A 68 1.06 1.80 -5.74
CA ARG A 68 0.09 0.81 -6.24
C ARG A 68 -0.55 0.04 -5.09
N LYS A 69 -1.89 -0.05 -5.11
CA LYS A 69 -2.66 -0.81 -4.12
C LYS A 69 -3.11 -2.13 -4.71
N ILE A 70 -2.76 -3.23 -4.05
CA ILE A 70 -3.17 -4.58 -4.42
C ILE A 70 -3.93 -5.21 -3.26
N THR A 71 -5.03 -5.89 -3.57
CA THR A 71 -5.84 -6.59 -2.55
C THR A 71 -5.90 -8.08 -2.88
N PHE A 72 -5.37 -8.90 -1.98
CA PHE A 72 -5.44 -10.34 -2.11
C PHE A 72 -6.66 -10.91 -1.42
N ARG A 73 -7.28 -11.92 -2.04
CA ARG A 73 -8.21 -12.80 -1.34
C ARG A 73 -7.48 -13.61 -0.29
N ALA A 74 -8.21 -14.15 0.68
CA ALA A 74 -7.64 -15.05 1.66
C ALA A 74 -6.90 -16.22 0.97
N ARG A 75 -5.71 -16.56 1.46
CA ARG A 75 -4.85 -17.64 0.94
C ARG A 75 -4.56 -17.49 -0.57
N PRO A 76 -3.93 -16.38 -1.00
CA PRO A 76 -3.58 -16.21 -2.40
C PRO A 76 -2.55 -17.26 -2.82
N THR A 77 -2.67 -17.79 -4.03
CA THR A 77 -1.63 -18.63 -4.62
C THR A 77 -0.49 -17.76 -5.13
N ALA A 78 0.73 -18.30 -5.21
CA ALA A 78 1.88 -17.56 -5.77
C ALA A 78 1.58 -17.05 -7.20
N ARG A 79 0.88 -17.85 -8.01
CA ARG A 79 0.41 -17.45 -9.34
C ARG A 79 -0.54 -16.24 -9.27
N ALA A 80 -1.49 -16.22 -8.34
CA ALA A 80 -2.39 -15.09 -8.16
C ALA A 80 -1.62 -13.83 -7.76
N VAL A 81 -0.62 -13.96 -6.87
CA VAL A 81 0.25 -12.84 -6.50
C VAL A 81 0.99 -12.27 -7.70
N CYS A 82 1.64 -13.12 -8.50
CA CYS A 82 2.36 -12.67 -9.69
C CYS A 82 1.43 -12.01 -10.72
N TYR A 83 0.22 -12.54 -10.91
CA TYR A 83 -0.78 -11.97 -11.82
C TYR A 83 -1.22 -10.57 -11.37
N GLU A 84 -1.61 -10.43 -10.10
CA GLU A 84 -2.04 -9.13 -9.57
C GLU A 84 -0.93 -8.09 -9.60
N LEU A 85 0.32 -8.48 -9.31
CA LEU A 85 1.47 -7.59 -9.43
C LEU A 85 1.71 -7.15 -10.88
N PHE A 86 1.65 -8.08 -11.83
CA PHE A 86 1.80 -7.78 -13.26
C PHE A 86 0.77 -6.75 -13.73
N THR A 87 -0.50 -6.95 -13.36
CA THR A 87 -1.58 -6.02 -13.71
C THR A 87 -1.44 -4.68 -12.99
N ALA A 88 -1.15 -4.69 -11.68
CA ALA A 88 -1.08 -3.46 -10.89
C ALA A 88 0.10 -2.55 -11.29
N LEU A 89 1.19 -3.13 -11.79
CA LEU A 89 2.36 -2.41 -12.28
C LEU A 89 2.29 -2.05 -13.77
N ASP A 90 1.20 -2.43 -14.47
CA ASP A 90 0.99 -2.19 -15.90
C ASP A 90 2.18 -2.65 -16.76
N LEU A 91 2.69 -3.85 -16.46
CA LEU A 91 3.84 -4.40 -17.17
C LEU A 91 3.44 -4.83 -18.59
N ALA A 92 4.29 -4.55 -19.57
CA ALA A 92 4.06 -4.96 -20.94
C ALA A 92 4.15 -6.49 -21.12
N GLY A 93 3.29 -7.06 -21.97
CA GLY A 93 3.32 -8.46 -22.39
C GLY A 93 2.21 -9.33 -21.79
N GLU A 94 2.50 -10.62 -21.57
CA GLU A 94 1.58 -11.57 -20.95
C GLU A 94 1.96 -11.82 -19.48
N PRO A 95 0.97 -12.02 -18.58
CA PRO A 95 1.23 -12.33 -17.19
C PRO A 95 1.95 -13.69 -17.04
N PRO A 96 2.88 -13.81 -16.08
CA PRO A 96 3.67 -15.02 -15.90
C PRO A 96 2.79 -16.23 -15.55
N ARG A 97 2.93 -17.31 -16.32
CA ARG A 97 2.13 -18.55 -16.17
C ARG A 97 2.61 -19.42 -15.00
N HIS A 98 3.87 -19.29 -14.63
CA HIS A 98 4.50 -19.98 -13.51
C HIS A 98 5.18 -18.95 -12.60
N PRO A 99 5.08 -19.09 -11.27
CA PRO A 99 5.94 -18.31 -10.37
C PRO A 99 7.39 -18.60 -10.75
N ALA A 100 8.23 -17.56 -10.81
CA ALA A 100 9.61 -17.70 -11.25
C ALA A 100 10.32 -18.84 -10.49
N ASN A 101 10.95 -19.75 -11.22
CA ASN A 101 11.82 -20.76 -10.62
C ASN A 101 12.92 -20.00 -9.87
N SER A 102 13.03 -20.20 -8.56
CA SER A 102 14.07 -19.58 -7.75
C SER A 102 15.44 -20.13 -8.17
N THR A 103 16.08 -19.45 -9.10
CA THR A 103 17.50 -19.62 -9.45
C THR A 103 18.12 -18.25 -9.39
N ALA A 104 18.18 -17.70 -8.17
CA ALA A 104 19.01 -16.56 -7.79
C ALA A 104 18.98 -16.41 -6.25
N CYS A 105 19.89 -17.10 -5.60
CA CYS A 105 20.56 -16.68 -4.36
C CYS A 105 22.06 -16.80 -4.65
#